data_AF-A0A7S0DWV6-F1
#
_entry.id   AF-A0A7S0DWV6-F1
#
_cell.length_a   1.000
_cell.length_b   1.000
_cell.length_c   1.000
_cell.angle_alpha   90.00
_cell.angle_beta   90.00
_cell.angle_gamma   90.00
#
_symmetry.space_group_name_H-M   'P 1'
#
loop_
_entity.id
_entity.type
_entity.pdbx_description
1 polymer ?
#
loop_
_entity_poly.entity_id
_entity_poly.type
_entity_poly.pdbx_seq_one_letter_code
_entity_poly.pdbx_strand_id
1 'polypeptide(L)'
;RRCKPQGAEGALVEPGAGMRAVLQVFENYQKARVNFVQTVAELATRPQNIEALQNAGVMQLLRPLLLDNVPSIQQSAALALGRLANYNDELAEAVVSNEVLPQLVYSLSEQNRFYKKAAAFVLRAVAKHSPQLAQAVVDSGALDALVGCLEEFDPGVKEAAAWALGYIARHNGELAQTVVDAGAVPLLV
;
A
#
# COMPACT_ATOMS: atom_id res chain seq x y z
N ARG A 1 -61.01 -25.29 -42.92
CA ARG A 1 -59.85 -26.16 -42.60
C ARG A 1 -58.88 -25.35 -41.75
N ARG A 2 -58.66 -25.85 -40.51
CA ARG A 2 -57.69 -25.50 -39.45
C ARG A 2 -56.76 -24.28 -39.61
N CYS A 3 -56.86 -23.39 -38.64
CA CYS A 3 -55.79 -22.52 -38.12
C CYS A 3 -54.52 -23.32 -37.78
N LYS A 4 -53.34 -22.74 -38.05
CA LYS A 4 -52.11 -23.03 -37.32
C LYS A 4 -51.57 -21.72 -36.75
N PRO A 5 -51.43 -21.58 -35.42
CA PRO A 5 -50.46 -20.68 -34.83
C PRO A 5 -49.14 -21.47 -34.67
N GLN A 6 -48.03 -20.94 -35.18
CA GLN A 6 -46.70 -21.51 -34.89
C GLN A 6 -45.75 -20.39 -34.50
N GLY A 7 -45.26 -20.47 -33.27
CA GLY A 7 -43.95 -19.96 -32.88
C GLY A 7 -43.89 -18.55 -32.33
N ALA A 8 -44.58 -18.26 -31.23
CA ALA A 8 -44.03 -17.28 -30.29
C ALA A 8 -42.83 -17.93 -29.60
N GLU A 9 -41.64 -17.77 -30.18
CA GLU A 9 -40.37 -18.10 -29.55
C GLU A 9 -40.15 -17.09 -28.42
N GLY A 10 -40.74 -17.38 -27.26
CA GLY A 10 -40.34 -16.76 -26.01
C GLY A 10 -38.91 -17.19 -25.74
N ALA A 11 -37.95 -16.33 -26.07
CA ALA A 11 -36.58 -16.46 -25.60
C ALA A 11 -36.62 -16.52 -24.08
N LEU A 12 -36.57 -17.74 -23.55
CA LEU A 12 -36.37 -18.01 -22.14
C LEU A 12 -35.04 -17.35 -21.79
N VAL A 13 -35.10 -16.21 -21.13
CA VAL A 13 -33.92 -15.62 -20.49
C VAL A 13 -33.46 -16.66 -19.48
N GLU A 14 -32.39 -17.38 -19.82
CA GLU A 14 -31.76 -18.41 -18.98
C GLU A 14 -31.65 -17.87 -17.55
N PRO A 15 -32.33 -18.48 -16.55
CA PRO A 15 -32.29 -18.02 -15.17
C PRO A 15 -30.88 -18.24 -14.62
N GLY A 16 -30.03 -17.24 -14.78
CA GLY A 16 -28.61 -17.31 -14.49
C GLY A 16 -27.73 -16.42 -15.38
N ALA A 17 -28.20 -16.02 -16.57
CA ALA A 17 -27.45 -15.13 -17.47
C ALA A 17 -27.20 -13.75 -16.85
N GLY A 18 -28.22 -13.18 -16.19
CA GLY A 18 -28.09 -11.90 -15.47
C GLY A 18 -27.15 -11.98 -14.27
N MET A 19 -27.26 -13.03 -13.45
CA MET A 19 -26.36 -13.25 -12.30
C MET A 19 -24.92 -13.44 -12.76
N ARG A 20 -24.68 -14.22 -13.82
CA ARG A 20 -23.35 -14.43 -14.40
C ARG A 20 -22.77 -13.12 -14.95
N ALA A 21 -23.57 -12.30 -15.63
CA ALA A 21 -23.13 -10.99 -16.11
C ALA A 21 -22.74 -10.05 -14.96
N VAL A 22 -23.51 -10.03 -13.87
CA VAL A 22 -23.18 -9.25 -12.67
C VAL A 22 -21.85 -9.71 -12.06
N LEU A 23 -21.67 -11.02 -11.82
CA LEU A 23 -20.42 -11.58 -11.29
C LEU A 23 -19.23 -11.25 -12.19
N GLN A 24 -19.40 -11.33 -13.51
CA GLN A 24 -18.34 -11.00 -14.47
C GLN A 24 -17.87 -9.55 -14.35
N VAL A 25 -18.76 -8.59 -14.09
CA VAL A 25 -18.40 -7.18 -13.88
C VAL A 25 -17.50 -7.04 -12.64
N PHE A 26 -17.86 -7.68 -11.53
CA PHE A 26 -17.05 -7.65 -10.31
C PHE A 26 -15.68 -8.31 -10.49
N GLU A 27 -15.64 -9.47 -11.16
CA GLU A 27 -14.38 -10.15 -11.46
C GLU A 27 -13.46 -9.30 -12.33
N ASN A 28 -14.02 -8.66 -13.36
CA ASN A 28 -13.26 -7.79 -14.26
C ASN A 28 -12.70 -6.58 -13.50
N TYR A 29 -13.50 -5.97 -12.63
CA TYR A 29 -13.04 -4.86 -11.78
C TYR A 29 -11.93 -5.29 -10.82
N GLN A 30 -12.08 -6.44 -10.16
CA GLN A 30 -11.05 -6.98 -9.27
C GLN A 30 -9.74 -7.26 -10.03
N LYS A 31 -9.81 -7.91 -11.21
CA LYS A 31 -8.63 -8.15 -12.06
C LYS A 31 -7.97 -6.84 -12.50
N ALA A 32 -8.76 -5.85 -12.88
CA ALA A 32 -8.25 -4.54 -13.29
C ALA A 32 -7.49 -3.86 -12.15
N ARG A 33 -8.02 -3.88 -10.92
CA ARG A 33 -7.33 -3.33 -9.74
C ARG A 33 -6.00 -4.03 -9.47
N VAL A 34 -5.99 -5.37 -9.49
CA VAL A 34 -4.75 -6.16 -9.29
C VAL A 34 -3.71 -5.82 -10.34
N ASN A 35 -4.10 -5.85 -11.62
CA ASN A 35 -3.19 -5.54 -12.72
C ASN A 35 -2.65 -4.11 -12.60
N PHE A 36 -3.52 -3.14 -12.29
CA PHE A 36 -3.12 -1.75 -12.13
C PHE A 36 -2.02 -1.59 -11.07
N VAL A 37 -2.22 -2.07 -9.84
CA VAL A 37 -1.22 -1.89 -8.78
C VAL A 37 0.07 -2.64 -9.06
N GLN A 38 0.00 -3.82 -9.67
CA GLN A 38 1.20 -4.59 -10.02
C GLN A 38 2.00 -3.90 -11.12
N THR A 39 1.34 -3.44 -12.18
CA THR A 39 2.00 -2.71 -13.26
C THR A 39 2.59 -1.40 -12.77
N VAL A 40 1.85 -0.62 -11.98
CA VAL A 40 2.38 0.63 -11.39
C VAL A 40 3.59 0.36 -10.50
N ALA A 41 3.51 -0.65 -9.62
CA ALA A 41 4.64 -1.02 -8.78
C ALA A 41 5.86 -1.38 -9.62
N GLU A 42 5.70 -2.20 -10.66
CA GLU A 42 6.77 -2.60 -11.57
C GLU A 42 7.36 -1.40 -12.31
N LEU A 43 6.53 -0.52 -12.86
CA LEU A 43 6.97 0.69 -13.56
C LEU A 43 7.77 1.61 -12.62
N ALA A 44 7.36 1.71 -11.34
CA ALA A 44 8.04 2.51 -10.33
C ALA A 44 9.43 1.96 -9.92
N THR A 45 9.83 0.78 -10.39
CA THR A 45 11.22 0.30 -10.19
C THR A 45 12.23 1.04 -11.08
N ARG A 46 11.75 1.66 -12.16
CA ARG A 46 12.58 2.28 -13.19
C ARG A 46 12.54 3.80 -13.06
N PRO A 47 13.67 4.48 -12.80
CA PRO A 47 13.76 5.94 -12.70
C PRO A 47 13.09 6.71 -13.83
N GLN A 48 13.24 6.25 -15.08
CA GLN A 48 12.68 6.94 -16.24
C GLN A 48 11.14 7.01 -16.28
N ASN A 49 10.45 6.19 -15.48
CA ASN A 49 9.00 6.16 -15.44
C ASN A 49 8.43 7.05 -14.33
N ILE A 50 9.25 7.48 -13.37
CA ILE A 50 8.78 8.11 -12.14
C ILE A 50 8.06 9.43 -12.42
N GLU A 51 8.64 10.28 -13.28
CA GLU A 51 8.04 11.55 -13.67
C GLU A 51 6.70 11.34 -14.38
N ALA A 52 6.62 10.34 -15.28
CA ALA A 52 5.36 10.00 -15.96
C ALA A 52 4.29 9.49 -14.97
N LEU A 53 4.68 8.67 -14.00
CA LEU A 53 3.80 8.16 -12.95
C LEU A 53 3.28 9.29 -12.04
N GLN A 54 4.15 10.23 -11.69
CA GLN A 54 3.80 11.43 -10.91
C GLN A 54 2.80 12.30 -11.68
N ASN A 55 3.09 12.62 -12.94
CA ASN A 55 2.23 13.43 -13.81
C ASN A 55 0.86 12.77 -14.07
N ALA A 56 0.80 11.43 -14.04
CA ALA A 56 -0.44 10.69 -14.13
C ALA A 56 -1.28 10.71 -12.83
N GLY A 57 -0.81 11.32 -11.74
CA GLY A 57 -1.52 11.40 -10.47
C GLY A 57 -1.64 10.07 -9.73
N VAL A 58 -0.68 9.15 -9.94
CA VAL A 58 -0.81 7.76 -9.47
C VAL A 58 -0.93 7.63 -7.96
N MET A 59 -0.37 8.56 -7.19
CA MET A 59 -0.44 8.55 -5.72
C MET A 59 -1.88 8.61 -5.20
N GLN A 60 -2.73 9.43 -5.82
CA GLN A 60 -4.14 9.55 -5.45
C GLN A 60 -4.96 8.30 -5.79
N LEU A 61 -4.53 7.58 -6.82
CA LEU A 61 -5.14 6.31 -7.20
C LEU A 61 -4.70 5.16 -6.29
N LEU A 62 -3.47 5.21 -5.76
CA LEU A 62 -2.92 4.18 -4.88
C LEU A 62 -3.43 4.29 -3.44
N ARG A 63 -3.70 5.50 -2.94
CA ARG A 63 -4.23 5.72 -1.58
C ARG A 63 -5.45 4.85 -1.23
N PRO A 64 -6.54 4.83 -2.01
CA PRO A 64 -7.70 3.99 -1.68
C PRO A 64 -7.40 2.49 -1.78
N LEU A 65 -6.44 2.09 -2.60
CA LEU A 65 -6.08 0.68 -2.82
C LEU A 65 -5.28 0.07 -1.66
N LEU A 66 -4.74 0.90 -0.76
CA LEU A 66 -4.19 0.45 0.51
C LEU A 66 -5.26 -0.09 1.48
N LEU A 67 -6.52 0.33 1.33
CA LEU A 67 -7.67 -0.15 2.11
C LEU A 67 -8.48 -1.22 1.35
N ASP A 68 -7.91 -1.77 0.28
CA ASP A 68 -8.57 -2.79 -0.53
C ASP A 68 -8.82 -4.08 0.27
N ASN A 69 -9.92 -4.76 -0.03
CA ASN A 69 -10.27 -6.02 0.60
C ASN A 69 -9.36 -7.19 0.17
N VAL A 70 -8.52 -7.00 -0.86
CA VAL A 70 -7.58 -8.00 -1.36
C VAL A 70 -6.17 -7.69 -0.85
N PRO A 71 -5.56 -8.56 -0.01
CA PRO A 71 -4.25 -8.28 0.59
C PRO A 71 -3.10 -8.06 -0.40
N SER A 72 -3.13 -8.75 -1.55
CA SER A 72 -2.12 -8.56 -2.60
C SER A 72 -2.21 -7.17 -3.24
N ILE A 73 -3.41 -6.60 -3.34
CA ILE A 73 -3.61 -5.24 -3.83
C ILE A 73 -3.02 -4.24 -2.85
N GLN A 74 -3.34 -4.38 -1.57
CA GLN A 74 -2.82 -3.54 -0.50
C GLN A 74 -1.28 -3.54 -0.47
N GLN A 75 -0.68 -4.74 -0.54
CA GLN A 75 0.77 -4.91 -0.58
C GLN A 75 1.38 -4.23 -1.82
N SER A 76 0.85 -4.48 -3.02
CA SER A 76 1.38 -3.88 -4.25
C SER A 76 1.22 -2.36 -4.28
N ALA A 77 0.12 -1.83 -3.74
CA ALA A 77 -0.09 -0.40 -3.60
C ALA A 77 0.94 0.24 -2.65
N ALA A 78 1.19 -0.37 -1.50
CA ALA A 78 2.23 0.09 -0.57
C ALA A 78 3.63 0.02 -1.19
N LEU A 79 3.95 -1.06 -1.93
CA LEU A 79 5.24 -1.17 -2.64
C LEU A 79 5.41 -0.09 -3.70
N ALA A 80 4.37 0.21 -4.48
CA ALA A 80 4.39 1.28 -5.47
C ALA A 80 4.66 2.64 -4.80
N LEU A 81 3.92 2.96 -3.73
CA LEU A 81 4.10 4.21 -2.98
C LEU A 81 5.51 4.32 -2.38
N GLY A 82 6.03 3.22 -1.81
CA GLY A 82 7.37 3.20 -1.25
C GLY A 82 8.47 3.36 -2.29
N ARG A 83 8.26 2.83 -3.50
CA ARG A 83 9.20 2.99 -4.63
C ARG A 83 9.23 4.45 -5.11
N LEU A 84 8.07 5.07 -5.26
CA LEU A 84 7.94 6.50 -5.59
C LEU A 84 8.59 7.37 -4.52
N ALA A 85 8.21 7.17 -3.25
CA ALA A 85 8.77 7.91 -2.13
C ALA A 85 10.29 7.75 -2.02
N ASN A 86 10.87 6.58 -2.32
CA ASN A 86 12.31 6.37 -2.19
C ASN A 86 13.13 7.09 -3.26
N TYR A 87 12.50 7.59 -4.32
CA TYR A 87 13.18 8.18 -5.48
C TYR A 87 13.72 9.59 -5.19
N ASN A 88 12.88 10.50 -4.69
CA ASN A 88 13.27 11.85 -4.31
C ASN A 88 12.43 12.36 -3.13
N ASP A 89 12.83 13.50 -2.58
CA ASP A 89 12.19 14.21 -1.49
C ASP A 89 10.79 14.71 -1.86
N GLU A 90 10.61 15.29 -3.05
CA GLU A 90 9.32 15.80 -3.54
C GLU A 90 8.22 14.72 -3.53
N LEU A 91 8.54 13.50 -3.97
CA LEU A 91 7.61 12.37 -3.95
C LEU A 91 7.37 11.84 -2.54
N ALA A 92 8.37 11.90 -1.66
CA ALA A 92 8.17 11.56 -0.25
C ALA A 92 7.26 12.58 0.45
N GLU A 93 7.43 13.87 0.18
CA GLU A 93 6.54 14.95 0.63
C GLU A 93 5.12 14.75 0.10
N ALA A 94 4.98 14.35 -1.17
CA ALA A 94 3.68 14.03 -1.73
C ALA A 94 3.01 12.83 -1.01
N VAL A 95 3.77 11.80 -0.62
CA VAL A 95 3.23 10.69 0.18
C VAL A 95 2.73 11.16 1.55
N VAL A 96 3.46 12.06 2.22
CA VAL A 96 3.02 12.66 3.49
C VAL A 96 1.76 13.51 3.29
N SER A 97 1.77 14.39 2.29
CA SER A 97 0.68 15.34 1.99
C SER A 97 -0.64 14.64 1.61
N ASN A 98 -0.56 13.43 1.06
CA ASN A 98 -1.73 12.62 0.71
C ASN A 98 -2.22 11.72 1.86
N GLU A 99 -1.76 11.96 3.09
CA GLU A 99 -2.17 11.23 4.31
C GLU A 99 -1.98 9.71 4.19
N VAL A 100 -0.97 9.28 3.45
CA VAL A 100 -0.66 7.85 3.27
C VAL A 100 -0.13 7.26 4.57
N LEU A 101 0.69 8.00 5.33
CA LEU A 101 1.36 7.46 6.53
C LEU A 101 0.37 7.04 7.63
N PRO A 102 -0.58 7.89 8.08
CA PRO A 102 -1.52 7.49 9.12
C PRO A 102 -2.36 6.28 8.72
N GLN A 103 -2.71 6.19 7.43
CA GLN A 103 -3.49 5.07 6.89
C GLN A 103 -2.70 3.74 6.90
N LEU A 104 -1.41 3.80 6.57
CA LEU A 104 -0.52 2.64 6.66
C LEU A 104 -0.35 2.20 8.12
N VAL A 105 -0.09 3.14 9.03
CA VAL A 105 0.13 2.88 10.46
C VAL A 105 -1.10 2.24 11.10
N TYR A 106 -2.29 2.78 10.82
CA TYR A 106 -3.55 2.22 11.32
C TYR A 106 -3.74 0.75 10.94
N SER A 107 -3.33 0.39 9.72
CA SER A 107 -3.48 -0.98 9.20
C SER A 107 -2.32 -1.90 9.60
N LEU A 108 -1.25 -1.39 10.20
CA LEU A 108 0.02 -2.11 10.32
C LEU A 108 -0.04 -3.24 11.35
N SER A 109 -0.77 -3.06 12.45
CA SER A 109 -0.87 -4.04 13.54
C SER A 109 -1.72 -5.28 13.19
N GLU A 110 -2.82 -5.11 12.48
CA GLU A 110 -3.80 -6.18 12.20
C GLU A 110 -3.54 -6.94 10.89
N GLN A 111 -2.54 -6.52 10.11
CA GLN A 111 -2.31 -7.06 8.77
C GLN A 111 -1.28 -8.19 8.72
N ASN A 112 -1.25 -8.90 7.58
CA ASN A 112 -0.30 -9.98 7.37
C ASN A 112 1.15 -9.48 7.21
N ARG A 113 2.11 -10.41 7.37
CA ARG A 113 3.56 -10.12 7.26
C ARG A 113 3.99 -9.44 5.95
N PHE A 114 3.31 -9.67 4.84
CA PHE A 114 3.70 -9.09 3.56
C PHE A 114 3.32 -7.61 3.49
N TYR A 115 2.14 -7.27 4.01
CA TYR A 115 1.74 -5.87 4.16
C TYR A 115 2.61 -5.14 5.17
N LYS A 116 2.90 -5.74 6.33
CA LYS A 116 3.82 -5.15 7.34
C LYS A 116 5.17 -4.77 6.73
N LYS A 117 5.79 -5.67 5.94
CA LYS A 117 7.03 -5.38 5.20
C LYS A 117 6.89 -4.22 4.21
N ALA A 118 5.79 -4.19 3.46
CA ALA A 118 5.54 -3.14 2.48
C ALA A 118 5.29 -1.77 3.15
N ALA A 119 4.52 -1.74 4.23
CA ALA A 119 4.27 -0.53 5.01
C ALA A 119 5.56 0.01 5.65
N ALA A 120 6.34 -0.86 6.30
CA ALA A 120 7.65 -0.50 6.84
C ALA A 120 8.60 0.03 5.75
N PHE A 121 8.53 -0.51 4.52
CA PHE A 121 9.28 0.01 3.39
C PHE A 121 8.88 1.44 3.00
N VAL A 122 7.58 1.77 3.01
CA VAL A 122 7.11 3.16 2.75
C VAL A 122 7.61 4.10 3.84
N LEU A 123 7.43 3.74 5.11
CA LEU A 123 7.87 4.55 6.26
C LEU A 123 9.38 4.82 6.17
N ARG A 124 10.16 3.79 5.87
CA ARG A 124 11.60 3.91 5.61
C ARG A 124 11.91 4.85 4.44
N ALA A 125 11.21 4.68 3.32
CA ALA A 125 11.45 5.45 2.11
C ALA A 125 11.22 6.95 2.34
N VAL A 126 10.18 7.31 3.10
CA VAL A 126 9.90 8.70 3.48
C VAL A 126 10.91 9.21 4.50
N ALA A 127 11.13 8.46 5.59
CA ALA A 127 12.06 8.85 6.65
C ALA A 127 13.50 8.99 6.15
N LYS A 128 13.88 8.41 5.01
CA LYS A 128 15.25 8.47 4.49
C LYS A 128 15.71 9.88 4.11
N HIS A 129 14.82 10.76 3.64
CA HIS A 129 15.20 11.95 2.88
C HIS A 129 15.58 13.15 3.74
N SER A 130 14.76 13.50 4.74
CA SER A 130 14.99 14.68 5.57
C SER A 130 14.51 14.48 7.01
N PRO A 131 15.04 15.28 7.97
CA PRO A 131 14.55 15.28 9.35
C PRO A 131 13.06 15.62 9.45
N GLN A 132 12.55 16.50 8.59
CA GLN A 132 11.14 16.90 8.57
C GLN A 132 10.24 15.73 8.14
N LEU A 133 10.66 14.97 7.12
CA LEU A 133 9.94 13.77 6.68
C LEU A 133 10.03 12.63 7.70
N ALA A 134 11.18 12.48 8.36
CA ALA A 134 11.31 11.55 9.48
C ALA A 134 10.41 11.93 10.65
N GLN A 135 10.31 13.23 10.98
CA GLN A 135 9.38 13.72 11.99
C GLN A 135 7.92 13.43 11.59
N ALA A 136 7.53 13.66 10.32
CA ALA A 136 6.19 13.32 9.85
C ALA A 136 5.86 11.82 10.00
N VAL A 137 6.86 10.94 9.85
CA VAL A 137 6.71 9.50 10.11
C VAL A 137 6.47 9.25 11.60
N VAL A 138 7.23 9.90 12.49
CA VAL A 138 7.02 9.82 13.95
C VAL A 138 5.62 10.32 14.33
N ASP A 139 5.23 11.50 13.83
CA ASP A 139 3.94 12.14 14.12
C ASP A 139 2.75 11.31 13.63
N SER A 140 2.94 10.44 12.64
CA SER A 140 1.91 9.50 12.17
C SER A 140 1.65 8.32 13.12
N GLY A 141 2.38 8.22 14.24
CA GLY A 141 2.29 7.10 15.19
C GLY A 141 3.05 5.86 14.73
N ALA A 142 3.97 6.00 13.77
CA ALA A 142 4.66 4.85 13.19
C ALA A 142 5.61 4.13 14.16
N LEU A 143 6.12 4.81 15.19
CA LEU A 143 7.10 4.24 16.11
C LEU A 143 6.54 3.02 16.85
N ASP A 144 5.37 3.15 17.48
CA ASP A 144 4.74 2.04 18.21
C ASP A 144 4.43 0.85 17.28
N ALA A 145 3.97 1.15 16.07
CA ALA A 145 3.67 0.14 15.05
C ALA A 145 4.93 -0.59 14.56
N LEU A 146 6.05 0.13 14.40
CA LEU A 146 7.34 -0.43 14.02
C LEU A 146 7.97 -1.24 15.15
N VAL A 147 7.82 -0.80 16.40
CA VAL A 147 8.26 -1.53 17.60
C VAL A 147 7.49 -2.84 17.72
N GLY A 148 6.16 -2.83 17.54
CA GLY A 148 5.37 -4.06 17.48
C GLY A 148 5.81 -5.00 16.35
N CYS A 149 6.27 -4.47 15.20
CA CYS A 149 6.86 -5.29 14.15
C CYS A 149 8.19 -5.96 14.54
N LEU A 150 8.97 -5.34 15.44
CA LEU A 150 10.20 -5.95 15.96
C LEU A 150 9.93 -7.14 16.88
N GLU A 151 8.73 -7.27 17.44
CA GLU A 151 8.35 -8.41 18.28
C GLU A 151 7.86 -9.62 17.45
N GLU A 152 7.56 -9.43 16.17
CA GLU A 152 7.05 -10.48 15.29
C GLU A 152 8.04 -11.63 15.07
N PHE A 153 7.53 -12.84 14.83
CA PHE A 153 8.39 -14.00 14.55
C PHE A 153 9.09 -13.95 13.19
N ASP A 154 8.54 -13.23 12.22
CA ASP A 154 9.07 -13.19 10.85
C ASP A 154 10.32 -12.30 10.76
N PRO A 155 11.52 -12.86 10.45
CA PRO A 155 12.75 -12.07 10.42
C PRO A 155 12.73 -10.93 9.41
N GLY A 156 12.00 -11.09 8.30
CA GLY A 156 11.91 -10.04 7.29
C GLY A 156 11.04 -8.87 7.73
N VAL A 157 10.05 -9.09 8.62
CA VAL A 157 9.26 -8.00 9.22
C VAL A 157 10.14 -7.23 10.19
N LYS A 158 10.88 -7.95 11.05
CA LYS A 158 11.87 -7.37 11.97
C LYS A 158 12.91 -6.52 11.24
N GLU A 159 13.51 -7.07 10.19
CA GLU A 159 14.51 -6.36 9.39
C GLU A 159 13.93 -5.09 8.77
N ALA A 160 12.74 -5.16 8.16
CA ALA A 160 12.10 -3.99 7.55
C ALA A 160 11.80 -2.89 8.59
N ALA A 161 11.35 -3.28 9.78
CA ALA A 161 11.08 -2.33 10.87
C ALA A 161 12.37 -1.72 11.42
N ALA A 162 13.42 -2.53 11.64
CA ALA A 162 14.73 -2.07 12.09
C ALA A 162 15.34 -1.05 11.11
N TRP A 163 15.22 -1.30 9.80
CA TRP A 163 15.64 -0.33 8.80
C TRP A 163 14.88 0.99 8.94
N ALA A 164 13.54 0.95 9.02
CA ALA A 164 12.74 2.17 9.15
C ALA A 164 13.14 2.99 10.39
N LEU A 165 13.27 2.34 11.54
CA LEU A 165 13.68 2.98 12.80
C LEU A 165 15.10 3.56 12.72
N GLY A 166 16.05 2.85 12.10
CA GLY A 166 17.40 3.34 11.87
C GLY A 166 17.46 4.58 10.96
N TYR A 167 16.61 4.64 9.93
CA TYR A 167 16.49 5.81 9.07
C TYR A 167 15.87 7.02 9.77
N ILE A 168 15.00 6.81 10.76
CA ILE A 168 14.49 7.88 11.61
C ILE A 168 15.58 8.38 12.56
N ALA A 169 16.21 7.46 13.31
CA ALA A 169 17.18 7.80 14.35
C ALA A 169 18.45 8.47 13.83
N ARG A 170 18.87 8.21 12.58
CA ARG A 170 20.12 8.77 12.04
C ARG A 170 20.10 10.27 11.77
N HIS A 171 18.94 10.92 11.73
CA HIS A 171 18.83 12.32 11.29
C HIS A 171 19.27 13.32 12.33
N ASN A 172 18.81 13.19 13.58
CA ASN A 172 19.20 14.07 14.67
C ASN A 172 19.00 13.39 16.04
N GLY A 173 19.53 14.01 17.09
CA GLY A 173 19.48 13.47 18.46
C GLY A 173 18.06 13.37 19.04
N GLU A 174 17.15 14.27 18.65
CA GLU A 174 15.76 14.25 19.12
C GLU A 174 15.01 13.05 18.55
N LEU A 175 15.10 12.82 17.24
CA LEU A 175 14.54 11.65 16.56
C LEU A 175 15.16 10.36 17.08
N ALA A 176 16.49 10.33 17.30
CA ALA A 176 17.14 9.19 17.95
C ALA A 176 16.55 8.91 19.33
N GLN A 177 16.35 9.96 20.15
CA GLN A 177 15.75 9.83 21.47
C GLN A 177 14.30 9.31 21.38
N THR A 178 13.48 9.79 20.43
CA THR A 178 12.12 9.26 20.26
C THR A 178 12.10 7.76 19.93
N VAL A 179 13.05 7.26 19.13
CA VAL A 179 13.17 5.83 18.83
C VAL A 179 13.59 5.03 20.07
N VAL A 180 14.45 5.59 20.92
CA VAL A 180 14.83 4.99 22.21
C VAL A 180 13.64 4.95 23.16
N ASP A 181 12.93 6.06 23.30
CA ASP A 181 11.78 6.22 24.20
C ASP A 181 10.61 5.31 23.80
N ALA A 182 10.47 5.02 22.51
CA ALA A 182 9.51 4.03 21.99
C ALA A 182 9.87 2.58 22.36
N GLY A 183 11.04 2.33 22.96
CA GLY A 183 11.44 0.99 23.38
C GLY A 183 11.98 0.10 22.26
N ALA A 184 12.45 0.69 21.15
CA ALA A 184 13.01 -0.09 20.04
C ALA A 184 14.35 -0.76 20.37
N VAL A 185 15.18 -0.13 21.21
CA VAL A 185 16.58 -0.55 21.45
C VAL A 185 16.70 -1.98 21.99
N PRO A 186 15.96 -2.40 23.03
CA PRO A 186 16.06 -3.77 23.56
C PRO A 186 15.65 -4.86 22.56
N LEU A 187 14.87 -4.51 21.53
CA LEU A 187 14.41 -5.46 20.51
C LEU A 187 15.37 -5.57 19.32
N LEU A 188 16.37 -4.67 19.23
CA LEU A 188 17.36 -4.61 18.16
C LEU A 188 18.70 -5.28 18.52
N VAL A 189 18.89 -5.68 19.79
CA VAL A 189 20.10 -6.31 20.34
C VAL A 189 19.89 -7.78 20.65
#